data_AF-A0A534RYI6-F1
#
_entry.id   AF-A0A534RYI6-F1
#
_cell.length_a   1.000
_cell.length_b   1.000
_cell.length_c   1.000
_cell.angle_alpha   90.00
_cell.angle_beta   90.00
_cell.angle_gamma   90.00
#
_symmetry.space_group_name_H-M   'P 1'
#
loop_
_entity.id
_entity.type
_entity.pdbx_description
1 polymer ?
#
loop_
_entity_poly.entity_id
_entity_poly.type
_entity_poly.pdbx_seq_one_letter_code
_entity_poly.pdbx_strand_id
1 'polypeptide(L)'
;MDKQQEQILLGSLFHDVGKFVIRSRRSGEGKDHSELGEAWLLQYADRLPAGVPAFARLHHARYFREIRESNLTLLVYHADNLSAAGDRLDKEGVFDHRGTPLASIFSRLSLSETSRPQAFLPLQPMGEEMLFPQPLDQVEIGDGAYDTLLQLFTRDFERWLNRGRPIGALPVLLEKYWSTIPAETKRGWSDPQTFPDISLYDHTKTTAAFALALYQYFREQAQDALPRSIIPDLDHTQLDPEKPYFRLVGGDFSGVQRFIYTLSARGALKGLRGRSFFLELLTEHVADELLVGLGLSRTNVIFAGGGHFYLLCQNTPQAESLIHRTKGVVNRWLREQFGLRLYLTLTSVTAAARDLTTKTVSQVWQLVGEELGKEKGLRFRRELKEVMAPREPLRDGCTVCLRDDLPEEELGPLRKGDADSPRACRFCRVLYEFGDELAREKNYLVAEKVANPPSQGVLRLPTQEGSFLT
;
A
#
# COMPACT_ATOMS: atom_id res chain seq x y z
N MET A 1 -4.40 6.97 -15.00
CA MET A 1 -5.55 7.31 -14.14
C MET A 1 -6.45 8.19 -14.97
N ASP A 2 -7.73 7.84 -15.08
CA ASP A 2 -8.73 8.70 -15.71
C ASP A 2 -9.21 9.80 -14.73
N LYS A 3 -10.01 10.75 -15.21
CA LYS A 3 -10.47 11.90 -14.40
C LYS A 3 -11.36 11.48 -13.22
N GLN A 4 -12.26 10.51 -13.40
CA GLN A 4 -13.17 10.06 -12.35
C GLN A 4 -12.42 9.28 -11.27
N GLN A 5 -11.45 8.48 -11.70
CA GLN A 5 -10.57 7.74 -10.82
C GLN A 5 -9.72 8.69 -9.95
N GLU A 6 -9.19 9.78 -10.52
CA GLU A 6 -8.48 10.81 -9.75
C GLU A 6 -9.42 11.49 -8.75
N GLN A 7 -10.66 11.82 -9.16
CA GLN A 7 -11.67 12.39 -8.25
C GLN A 7 -11.99 11.46 -7.07
N ILE A 8 -12.16 10.16 -7.32
CA ILE A 8 -12.39 9.16 -6.25
C ILE A 8 -11.19 9.08 -5.33
N LEU A 9 -9.97 8.97 -5.87
CA LEU A 9 -8.77 8.87 -5.04
C LEU A 9 -8.60 10.10 -4.13
N LEU A 10 -8.69 11.31 -4.70
CA LEU A 10 -8.57 12.53 -3.91
C LEU A 10 -9.76 12.71 -2.95
N GLY A 11 -10.97 12.41 -3.42
CA GLY A 11 -12.18 12.45 -2.61
C GLY A 11 -12.08 11.55 -1.38
N SER A 12 -11.69 10.29 -1.56
CA SER A 12 -11.48 9.33 -0.46
C SER A 12 -10.35 9.74 0.48
N LEU A 13 -9.25 10.28 -0.03
CA LEU A 13 -8.13 10.70 0.81
C LEU A 13 -8.44 11.97 1.62
N PHE A 14 -9.31 12.85 1.13
CA PHE A 14 -9.65 14.10 1.80
C PHE A 14 -11.03 14.14 2.48
N HIS A 15 -11.86 13.11 2.35
CA HIS A 15 -13.24 13.12 2.87
C HIS A 15 -13.31 13.49 4.37
N ASP A 16 -12.30 13.09 5.14
CA ASP A 16 -12.21 13.35 6.58
C ASP A 16 -11.17 14.42 6.97
N VAL A 17 -10.67 15.24 6.03
CA VAL A 17 -9.77 16.38 6.34
C VAL A 17 -10.37 17.32 7.38
N GLY A 18 -11.70 17.44 7.39
CA GLY A 18 -12.42 18.23 8.37
C GLY A 18 -12.22 17.79 9.82
N LYS A 19 -11.91 16.50 10.06
CA LYS A 19 -11.54 16.01 11.41
C LYS A 19 -10.23 16.65 11.87
N PHE A 20 -9.28 16.91 10.98
CA PHE A 20 -8.07 17.64 11.33
C PHE A 20 -8.40 19.11 11.61
N VAL A 21 -9.20 19.74 10.74
CA VAL A 21 -9.57 21.17 10.84
C VAL A 21 -10.34 21.48 12.13
N ILE A 22 -11.35 20.67 12.49
CA ILE A 22 -12.18 20.92 13.68
C ILE A 22 -11.38 20.80 14.98
N ARG A 23 -10.34 19.95 15.00
CA ARG A 23 -9.49 19.72 16.18
C ARG A 23 -8.48 20.84 16.43
N SER A 24 -8.10 21.57 15.37
CA SER A 24 -7.23 22.74 15.47
C SER A 24 -8.00 23.96 16.02
N ARG A 25 -9.24 24.18 15.60
CA ARG A 25 -9.99 25.40 15.95
C ARG A 25 -10.37 25.45 17.42
N ARG A 26 -10.18 26.60 18.09
CA ARG A 26 -10.39 26.82 19.55
C ARG A 26 -11.80 26.69 20.12
N SER A 27 -12.86 26.54 19.30
CA SER A 27 -14.30 26.29 19.58
C SER A 27 -15.18 27.42 19.05
N GLY A 28 -16.36 27.06 18.50
CA GLY A 28 -17.44 28.02 18.25
C GLY A 28 -17.88 28.29 16.81
N GLU A 29 -17.69 27.38 15.86
CA GLU A 29 -18.53 27.39 14.65
C GLU A 29 -19.47 26.20 14.73
N GLY A 30 -20.79 26.43 14.71
CA GLY A 30 -21.82 25.38 14.76
C GLY A 30 -21.85 24.46 13.52
N LYS A 31 -20.71 24.34 12.84
CA LYS A 31 -20.43 23.48 11.70
C LYS A 31 -19.73 22.23 12.18
N ASP A 32 -20.13 21.11 11.64
CA ASP A 32 -19.45 19.83 11.88
C ASP A 32 -18.20 19.68 11.00
N HIS A 33 -17.50 18.55 11.17
CA HIS A 33 -16.28 18.28 10.42
C HIS A 33 -16.53 18.14 8.91
N SER A 34 -17.70 17.69 8.47
CA SER A 34 -17.99 17.56 7.04
C SER A 34 -18.02 18.94 6.36
N GLU A 35 -18.73 19.88 6.96
CA GLU A 35 -18.81 21.27 6.46
C GLU A 35 -17.47 22.01 6.54
N LEU A 36 -16.70 21.79 7.62
CA LEU A 36 -15.39 22.39 7.79
C LEU A 36 -14.36 21.83 6.81
N GLY A 37 -14.43 20.53 6.50
CA GLY A 37 -13.58 19.88 5.50
C GLY A 37 -13.85 20.41 4.10
N GLU A 38 -15.12 20.50 3.71
CA GLU A 38 -15.51 21.12 2.43
C GLU A 38 -15.02 22.57 2.35
N ALA A 39 -15.26 23.37 3.38
CA ALA A 39 -14.83 24.78 3.41
C ALA A 39 -13.31 24.94 3.32
N TRP A 40 -12.53 24.03 3.90
CA TRP A 40 -11.07 24.04 3.78
C TRP A 40 -10.63 23.70 2.35
N LEU A 41 -11.21 22.66 1.73
CA LEU A 41 -10.88 22.27 0.35
C LEU A 41 -11.33 23.31 -0.69
N LEU A 42 -12.45 24.02 -0.45
CA LEU A 42 -12.96 25.05 -1.35
C LEU A 42 -11.99 26.23 -1.52
N GLN A 43 -11.10 26.48 -0.56
CA GLN A 43 -10.03 27.48 -0.70
C GLN A 43 -9.06 27.17 -1.84
N TYR A 44 -9.06 25.92 -2.31
CA TYR A 44 -8.18 25.39 -3.36
C TYR A 44 -8.97 24.80 -4.54
N ALA A 45 -10.26 25.15 -4.70
CA ALA A 45 -11.16 24.55 -5.69
C ALA A 45 -10.70 24.74 -7.15
N ASP A 46 -10.00 25.84 -7.45
CA ASP A 46 -9.39 26.14 -8.75
C ASP A 46 -8.20 25.22 -9.07
N ARG A 47 -7.59 24.65 -8.04
CA ARG A 47 -6.39 23.81 -8.12
C ARG A 47 -6.68 22.34 -7.82
N LEU A 48 -7.93 21.95 -7.59
CA LEU A 48 -8.36 20.57 -7.40
C LEU A 48 -9.31 20.13 -8.52
N PRO A 49 -9.39 18.84 -8.84
CA PRO A 49 -10.44 18.34 -9.73
C PRO A 49 -11.83 18.73 -9.21
N ALA A 50 -12.73 19.09 -10.13
CA ALA A 50 -14.09 19.49 -9.79
C ALA A 50 -14.79 18.42 -8.94
N GLY A 51 -15.58 18.84 -7.94
CA GLY A 51 -16.31 17.93 -7.06
C GLY A 51 -15.50 17.30 -5.93
N VAL A 52 -14.15 17.42 -5.89
CA VAL A 52 -13.34 16.92 -4.76
C VAL A 52 -13.80 17.47 -3.40
N PRO A 53 -14.08 18.78 -3.24
CA PRO A 53 -14.58 19.31 -1.97
C PRO A 53 -15.90 18.68 -1.50
N ALA A 54 -16.76 18.26 -2.43
CA ALA A 54 -18.06 17.70 -2.09
C ALA A 54 -17.95 16.35 -1.36
N PHE A 55 -16.90 15.57 -1.58
CA PHE A 55 -16.69 14.31 -0.85
C PHE A 55 -16.46 14.52 0.65
N ALA A 56 -15.88 15.66 1.05
CA ALA A 56 -15.73 16.00 2.46
C ALA A 56 -17.05 16.39 3.13
N ARG A 57 -18.02 16.87 2.36
CA ARG A 57 -19.39 17.11 2.86
C ARG A 57 -20.23 15.85 2.84
N LEU A 58 -20.18 15.11 1.74
CA LEU A 58 -21.10 14.05 1.36
C LEU A 58 -20.55 12.65 1.67
N HIS A 59 -20.19 12.40 2.92
CA HIS A 59 -19.78 11.07 3.39
C HIS A 59 -20.56 10.56 4.61
N HIS A 60 -21.38 11.42 5.25
CA HIS A 60 -22.22 11.00 6.37
C HIS A 60 -23.61 10.57 5.92
N ALA A 61 -24.18 9.56 6.59
CA ALA A 61 -25.51 9.02 6.27
C ALA A 61 -26.64 10.07 6.28
N ARG A 62 -26.49 11.17 7.03
CA ARG A 62 -27.44 12.30 7.03
C ARG A 62 -27.58 13.00 5.67
N TYR A 63 -26.55 12.93 4.82
CA TYR A 63 -26.55 13.50 3.47
C TYR A 63 -26.84 12.45 2.40
N PHE A 64 -27.41 11.30 2.76
CA PHE A 64 -27.58 10.18 1.83
C PHE A 64 -28.43 10.53 0.60
N ARG A 65 -29.36 11.49 0.74
CA ARG A 65 -30.18 11.96 -0.39
C ARG A 65 -29.35 12.62 -1.48
N GLU A 66 -28.33 13.37 -1.11
CA GLU A 66 -27.38 14.04 -1.99
C GLU A 66 -26.27 13.07 -2.44
N ILE A 67 -25.79 12.21 -1.53
CA ILE A 67 -24.79 11.18 -1.84
C ILE A 67 -25.26 10.29 -3.00
N ARG A 68 -26.53 9.86 -2.99
CA ARG A 68 -27.09 8.96 -4.02
C ARG A 68 -27.29 9.59 -5.40
N GLU A 69 -27.07 10.90 -5.54
CA GLU A 69 -27.17 11.58 -6.84
C GLU A 69 -25.93 11.33 -7.72
N SER A 70 -24.84 10.82 -7.15
CA SER A 70 -23.62 10.49 -7.88
C SER A 70 -23.05 9.14 -7.43
N ASN A 71 -22.71 8.30 -8.42
CA ASN A 71 -22.04 7.04 -8.14
C ASN A 71 -20.67 7.25 -7.49
N LEU A 72 -19.97 8.36 -7.79
CA LEU A 72 -18.67 8.63 -7.17
C LEU A 72 -18.82 8.85 -5.66
N THR A 73 -19.79 9.65 -5.23
CA THR A 73 -20.06 9.90 -3.81
C THR A 73 -20.57 8.66 -3.11
N LEU A 74 -21.40 7.84 -3.75
CA LEU A 74 -21.80 6.53 -3.22
C LEU A 74 -20.61 5.58 -3.01
N LEU A 75 -19.68 5.53 -3.97
CA LEU A 75 -18.47 4.69 -3.85
C LEU A 75 -17.64 5.08 -2.63
N VAL A 76 -17.39 6.38 -2.45
CA VAL A 76 -16.63 6.90 -1.30
C VAL A 76 -17.39 6.67 0.01
N TYR A 77 -18.70 6.91 0.03
CA TYR A 77 -19.56 6.64 1.19
C TYR A 77 -19.50 5.16 1.64
N HIS A 78 -19.63 4.21 0.71
CA HIS A 78 -19.54 2.80 1.06
C HIS A 78 -18.13 2.39 1.48
N ALA A 79 -17.10 2.95 0.84
CA ALA A 79 -15.73 2.69 1.18
C ALA A 79 -15.35 3.19 2.59
N ASP A 80 -15.83 4.37 2.99
CA ASP A 80 -15.67 4.91 4.34
C ASP A 80 -16.34 3.97 5.37
N ASN A 81 -17.58 3.56 5.11
CA ASN A 81 -18.28 2.60 5.98
C ASN A 81 -17.57 1.25 6.09
N LEU A 82 -16.93 0.76 5.02
CA LEU A 82 -16.12 -0.47 5.04
C LEU A 82 -14.85 -0.30 5.87
N SER A 83 -14.14 0.82 5.72
CA SER A 83 -12.95 1.15 6.53
C SER A 83 -13.31 1.28 8.02
N ALA A 84 -14.42 1.95 8.32
CA ALA A 84 -14.90 2.19 9.69
C ALA A 84 -15.69 1.03 10.30
N ALA A 85 -15.95 -0.07 9.56
CA ALA A 85 -16.75 -1.20 10.04
C ALA A 85 -16.18 -1.84 11.31
N GLY A 86 -14.89 -1.62 11.59
CA GLY A 86 -14.23 -2.10 12.80
C GLY A 86 -14.23 -1.18 14.02
N ASP A 87 -14.53 0.10 13.84
CA ASP A 87 -14.37 1.14 14.86
C ASP A 87 -15.64 1.46 15.64
N ARG A 88 -16.79 0.90 15.25
CA ARG A 88 -18.08 1.15 15.91
C ARG A 88 -18.20 0.34 17.20
N LEU A 89 -17.30 0.60 18.15
CA LEU A 89 -17.53 0.34 19.56
C LEU A 89 -18.67 1.27 20.05
N ASP A 90 -19.47 0.75 20.97
CA ASP A 90 -20.68 1.30 21.59
C ASP A 90 -21.19 2.67 21.08
N LYS A 91 -22.47 2.69 20.67
CA LYS A 91 -23.15 3.93 20.23
C LYS A 91 -23.19 5.01 21.31
N GLU A 92 -22.95 4.67 22.57
CA GLU A 92 -22.87 5.59 23.70
C GLU A 92 -21.40 5.99 23.96
N GLY A 93 -21.07 7.25 23.72
CA GLY A 93 -19.73 7.82 23.95
C GLY A 93 -19.75 9.34 23.93
N VAL A 94 -18.73 9.98 24.49
CA VAL A 94 -18.51 11.43 24.35
C VAL A 94 -17.40 11.65 23.35
N PHE A 95 -17.61 12.57 22.41
CA PHE A 95 -16.55 13.01 21.51
C PHE A 95 -15.68 14.02 22.24
N ASP A 96 -14.42 13.67 22.44
CA ASP A 96 -13.39 14.61 22.88
C ASP A 96 -12.42 14.83 21.73
N HIS A 97 -12.80 15.73 20.83
CA HIS A 97 -12.09 16.03 19.59
C HIS A 97 -10.62 16.38 19.81
N ARG A 98 -10.28 17.01 20.93
CA ARG A 98 -8.93 17.55 21.14
C ARG A 98 -8.12 16.79 22.16
N GLY A 99 -8.74 16.32 23.23
CA GLY A 99 -8.06 15.65 24.34
C GLY A 99 -7.81 14.16 24.08
N THR A 100 -8.29 13.58 22.98
CA THR A 100 -8.09 12.16 22.64
C THR A 100 -6.86 11.94 21.75
N PRO A 101 -5.78 11.33 22.29
CA PRO A 101 -4.63 10.91 21.49
C PRO A 101 -4.89 9.58 20.78
N LEU A 102 -4.02 9.27 19.81
CA LEU A 102 -3.98 7.97 19.16
C LEU A 102 -3.22 6.98 20.05
N ALA A 103 -3.88 5.89 20.46
CA ALA A 103 -3.24 4.79 21.17
C ALA A 103 -2.37 3.95 20.24
N SER A 104 -1.31 3.37 20.81
CA SER A 104 -0.55 2.31 20.17
C SER A 104 -1.44 1.10 19.93
N ILE A 105 -1.38 0.52 18.74
CA ILE A 105 -2.06 -0.75 18.43
C ILE A 105 -1.67 -1.87 19.41
N PHE A 106 -0.45 -1.83 19.95
CA PHE A 106 0.02 -2.80 20.94
C PHE A 106 -0.68 -2.67 22.29
N SER A 107 -1.28 -1.52 22.61
CA SER A 107 -2.03 -1.32 23.86
C SER A 107 -3.37 -2.07 23.86
N ARG A 108 -3.86 -2.51 22.70
CA ARG A 108 -4.99 -3.44 22.59
C ARG A 108 -4.60 -4.90 22.74
N LEU A 109 -3.32 -5.23 22.60
CA LEU A 109 -2.83 -6.59 22.74
C LEU A 109 -2.42 -6.80 24.20
N SER A 110 -3.07 -7.76 24.86
CA SER A 110 -2.58 -8.23 26.15
C SER A 110 -2.65 -9.75 26.24
N LEU A 111 -1.54 -10.33 26.70
CA LEU A 111 -1.46 -11.73 27.11
C LEU A 111 -1.93 -11.91 28.56
N SER A 112 -2.22 -10.82 29.27
CA SER A 112 -2.71 -10.80 30.65
C SER A 112 -4.12 -10.21 30.70
N GLU A 113 -5.02 -10.84 31.46
CA GLU A 113 -6.35 -10.29 31.70
C GLU A 113 -6.35 -9.11 32.68
N THR A 114 -5.27 -8.93 33.44
CA THR A 114 -5.21 -7.98 34.58
C THR A 114 -4.48 -6.67 34.29
N SER A 115 -3.70 -6.59 33.22
CA SER A 115 -2.94 -5.39 32.86
C SER A 115 -2.94 -5.15 31.36
N ARG A 116 -3.27 -3.91 30.96
CA ARG A 116 -3.20 -3.42 29.59
C ARG A 116 -2.39 -2.13 29.58
N PRO A 117 -1.06 -2.20 29.42
CA PRO A 117 -0.23 -1.00 29.37
C PRO A 117 -0.66 -0.13 28.19
N GLN A 118 -0.98 1.13 28.50
CA GLN A 118 -1.38 2.11 27.50
C GLN A 118 -0.21 3.00 27.14
N ALA A 119 0.01 3.16 25.84
CA ALA A 119 0.96 4.10 25.29
C ALA A 119 0.35 4.77 24.07
N PHE A 120 0.73 6.02 23.83
CA PHE A 120 0.07 6.92 22.90
C PHE A 120 1.10 7.54 21.97
N LEU A 121 0.75 7.73 20.71
CA LEU A 121 1.63 8.39 19.76
C LEU A 121 1.63 9.91 19.99
N PRO A 122 2.81 10.55 20.04
CA PRO A 122 2.91 11.99 20.15
C PRO A 122 2.39 12.68 18.88
N LEU A 123 1.61 13.75 19.04
CA LEU A 123 1.01 14.51 17.93
C LEU A 123 2.06 15.38 17.23
N GLN A 124 2.79 14.79 16.28
CA GLN A 124 3.80 15.47 15.48
C GLN A 124 3.93 14.84 14.09
N PRO A 125 4.56 15.53 13.12
CA PRO A 125 4.84 14.96 11.81
C PRO A 125 5.80 13.76 11.90
N MET A 126 5.58 12.73 11.10
CA MET A 126 6.56 11.66 10.89
C MET A 126 7.81 12.22 10.20
N GLY A 127 8.99 11.72 10.59
CA GLY A 127 10.28 12.15 10.06
C GLY A 127 11.30 11.01 9.98
N GLU A 128 12.58 11.35 9.87
CA GLU A 128 13.68 10.36 9.90
C GLU A 128 13.83 9.72 11.29
N GLU A 129 13.44 10.42 12.37
CA GLU A 129 13.48 9.90 13.74
C GLU A 129 12.24 9.06 14.07
N MET A 130 12.46 7.96 14.79
CA MET A 130 11.37 7.08 15.22
C MET A 130 10.53 7.76 16.30
N LEU A 131 9.21 7.78 16.08
CA LEU A 131 8.24 8.20 17.08
C LEU A 131 7.84 7.00 17.94
N PHE A 132 8.29 6.98 19.18
CA PHE A 132 7.91 5.94 20.14
C PHE A 132 6.61 6.32 20.87
N PRO A 133 5.69 5.37 21.09
CA PRO A 133 4.55 5.58 21.97
C PRO A 133 4.98 5.94 23.40
N GLN A 134 4.27 6.88 24.02
CA GLN A 134 4.58 7.43 25.35
C GLN A 134 3.38 7.30 26.31
N PRO A 135 3.61 7.31 27.64
CA PRO A 135 2.54 7.46 28.63
C PRO A 135 1.69 8.71 28.39
N LEU A 136 0.41 8.66 28.79
CA LEU A 136 -0.56 9.73 28.52
C LEU A 136 -0.13 11.11 29.06
N ASP A 137 0.51 11.16 30.22
CA ASP A 137 0.99 12.37 30.88
C ASP A 137 2.21 13.01 30.20
N GLN A 138 2.84 12.28 29.27
CA GLN A 138 3.99 12.75 28.48
C GLN A 138 3.59 13.16 27.06
N VAL A 139 2.39 12.80 26.60
CA VAL A 139 1.91 13.22 25.30
C VAL A 139 1.32 14.62 25.39
N GLU A 140 1.85 15.53 24.57
CA GLU A 140 1.26 16.85 24.40
C GLU A 140 -0.05 16.73 23.60
N ILE A 141 -1.16 17.10 24.24
CA ILE A 141 -2.51 17.00 23.68
C ILE A 141 -3.18 18.37 23.82
N GLY A 142 -3.89 18.83 22.78
CA GLY A 142 -4.73 20.03 22.84
C GLY A 142 -4.48 21.07 21.74
N ASP A 143 -5.08 22.25 21.95
CA ASP A 143 -5.31 23.30 20.93
C ASP A 143 -4.05 23.71 20.16
N GLY A 144 -2.93 23.95 20.85
CA GLY A 144 -1.71 24.47 20.21
C GLY A 144 -1.02 23.46 19.29
N ALA A 145 -1.11 22.18 19.62
CA ALA A 145 -0.42 21.12 18.87
C ALA A 145 -1.12 20.85 17.53
N TYR A 146 -2.45 20.74 17.52
CA TYR A 146 -3.21 20.57 16.27
C TYR A 146 -3.10 21.78 15.35
N ASP A 147 -3.13 23.00 15.87
CA ASP A 147 -2.95 24.23 15.07
C ASP A 147 -1.57 24.27 14.39
N THR A 148 -0.52 23.96 15.14
CA THR A 148 0.86 23.90 14.61
C THR A 148 0.96 22.84 13.52
N LEU A 149 0.41 21.64 13.76
CA LEU A 149 0.43 20.55 12.80
C LEU A 149 -0.35 20.90 11.52
N LEU A 150 -1.52 21.54 11.64
CA LEU A 150 -2.35 21.95 10.51
C LEU A 150 -1.67 23.02 9.66
N GLN A 151 -0.98 23.98 10.28
CA GLN A 151 -0.20 25.00 9.56
C GLN A 151 0.94 24.37 8.75
N LEU A 152 1.67 23.42 9.35
CA LEU A 152 2.75 22.70 8.66
C LEU A 152 2.21 21.86 7.49
N PHE A 153 1.10 21.14 7.71
CA PHE A 153 0.42 20.39 6.67
C PHE A 153 -0.04 21.30 5.53
N THR A 154 -0.70 22.41 5.84
CA THR A 154 -1.22 23.36 4.84
C THR A 154 -0.10 23.90 3.95
N ARG A 155 1.04 24.27 4.53
CA ARG A 155 2.22 24.71 3.77
C ARG A 155 2.73 23.63 2.82
N ASP A 156 2.88 22.40 3.29
CA ASP A 156 3.40 21.29 2.46
C ASP A 156 2.36 20.83 1.41
N PHE A 157 1.06 20.95 1.71
CA PHE A 157 -0.05 20.75 0.78
C PHE A 157 -0.07 21.79 -0.34
N GLU A 158 0.13 23.07 -0.03
CA GLU A 158 0.25 24.12 -1.04
C GLU A 158 1.45 23.92 -1.96
N ARG A 159 2.56 23.39 -1.43
CA ARG A 159 3.72 22.96 -2.22
C ARG A 159 3.38 21.79 -3.14
N TRP A 160 2.64 20.79 -2.65
CA TRP A 160 2.16 19.68 -3.46
C TRP A 160 1.26 20.16 -4.62
N LEU A 161 0.32 21.05 -4.34
CA LEU A 161 -0.52 21.69 -5.36
C LEU A 161 0.33 22.48 -6.38
N ASN A 162 1.32 23.25 -5.92
CA ASN A 162 2.20 24.07 -6.78
C ASN A 162 3.11 23.23 -7.71
N ARG A 163 3.38 21.97 -7.34
CA ARG A 163 4.14 21.02 -8.17
C ARG A 163 3.28 20.23 -9.14
N GLY A 164 2.04 20.67 -9.38
CA GLY A 164 1.13 20.00 -10.32
C GLY A 164 0.51 18.72 -9.78
N ARG A 165 0.36 18.59 -8.45
CA ARG A 165 -0.31 17.46 -7.79
C ARG A 165 0.27 16.09 -8.17
N PRO A 166 1.56 15.81 -7.91
CA PRO A 166 2.08 14.47 -8.10
C PRO A 166 1.32 13.48 -7.21
N ILE A 167 0.40 12.71 -7.80
CA ILE A 167 -0.59 11.90 -7.09
C ILE A 167 0.07 10.89 -6.15
N GLY A 168 1.18 10.28 -6.57
CA GLY A 168 1.95 9.34 -5.74
C GLY A 168 2.56 9.97 -4.48
N ALA A 169 2.75 11.29 -4.45
CA ALA A 169 3.29 11.99 -3.28
C ALA A 169 2.21 12.33 -2.23
N LEU A 170 0.92 12.27 -2.59
CA LEU A 170 -0.15 12.64 -1.66
C LEU A 170 -0.26 11.65 -0.49
N PRO A 171 -0.28 10.32 -0.68
CA PRO A 171 -0.27 9.39 0.45
C PRO A 171 0.90 9.62 1.41
N VAL A 172 2.09 9.92 0.89
CA VAL A 172 3.28 10.24 1.71
C VAL A 172 3.09 11.53 2.51
N LEU A 173 2.48 12.55 1.90
CA LEU A 173 2.15 13.79 2.60
C LEU A 173 1.13 13.55 3.71
N LEU A 174 0.10 12.74 3.46
CA LEU A 174 -0.92 12.42 4.46
C LEU A 174 -0.34 11.54 5.57
N GLU A 175 0.46 10.53 5.25
CA GLU A 175 1.18 9.69 6.22
C GLU A 175 2.07 10.54 7.14
N LYS A 176 2.77 11.52 6.56
CA LYS A 176 3.61 12.43 7.31
C LYS A 176 2.83 13.18 8.40
N TYR A 177 1.61 13.63 8.12
CA TYR A 177 0.89 14.54 9.02
C TYR A 177 -0.28 13.90 9.77
N TRP A 178 -0.83 12.79 9.28
CA TRP A 178 -2.09 12.22 9.75
C TRP A 178 -1.90 10.87 10.46
N SER A 179 -0.71 10.26 10.43
CA SER A 179 -0.43 8.98 11.11
C SER A 179 -0.43 9.07 12.64
N THR A 180 -0.30 10.26 13.22
CA THR A 180 -0.38 10.50 14.67
C THR A 180 -1.73 11.06 15.11
N ILE A 181 -2.64 11.30 14.16
CA ILE A 181 -3.98 11.81 14.40
C ILE A 181 -4.95 10.63 14.48
N PRO A 182 -5.77 10.45 15.52
CA PRO A 182 -6.72 9.35 15.56
C PRO A 182 -7.89 9.57 14.58
N ALA A 183 -8.33 8.52 13.89
CA ALA A 183 -9.43 8.60 12.93
C ALA A 183 -10.77 8.97 13.60
N GLU A 184 -10.96 8.56 14.85
CA GLU A 184 -12.12 8.88 15.68
C GLU A 184 -11.64 9.34 17.06
N THR A 185 -12.42 10.17 17.74
CA THR A 185 -12.14 10.72 19.08
C THR A 185 -13.23 10.38 20.10
N LYS A 186 -14.15 9.50 19.72
CA LYS A 186 -15.20 9.00 20.61
C LYS A 186 -14.59 8.05 21.64
N ARG A 187 -14.80 8.36 22.92
CA ARG A 187 -14.47 7.46 24.04
C ARG A 187 -15.75 6.82 24.58
N GLY A 188 -15.72 5.51 24.83
CA GLY A 188 -16.85 4.79 25.40
C GLY A 188 -17.09 5.19 26.87
N TRP A 189 -18.35 5.22 27.30
CA TRP A 189 -18.70 5.42 28.72
C TRP A 189 -18.41 4.18 29.56
N SER A 190 -18.52 3.00 28.95
CA SER A 190 -18.41 1.67 29.57
C SER A 190 -16.96 1.24 29.85
N ASP A 191 -16.02 1.67 29.01
CA ASP A 191 -14.58 1.47 29.22
C ASP A 191 -13.80 2.74 28.87
N PRO A 192 -13.52 3.61 29.86
CA PRO A 192 -12.73 4.83 29.68
C PRO A 192 -11.30 4.59 29.18
N GLN A 193 -10.82 3.34 29.18
CA GLN A 193 -9.52 2.95 28.64
C GLN A 193 -9.60 2.58 27.15
N THR A 194 -10.76 2.63 26.50
CA THR A 194 -10.86 2.45 25.04
C THR A 194 -10.47 3.72 24.30
N PHE A 195 -9.18 3.84 24.03
CA PHE A 195 -8.65 4.87 23.13
C PHE A 195 -8.67 4.36 21.68
N PRO A 196 -8.87 5.27 20.71
CA PRO A 196 -8.77 4.94 19.29
C PRO A 196 -7.33 4.56 18.94
N ASP A 197 -7.14 3.50 18.17
CA ASP A 197 -5.85 2.96 17.73
C ASP A 197 -5.68 2.98 16.19
N ILE A 198 -6.68 3.49 15.47
CA ILE A 198 -6.62 3.68 14.02
C ILE A 198 -6.26 5.14 13.71
N SER A 199 -5.20 5.34 12.94
CA SER A 199 -4.79 6.66 12.49
C SER A 199 -5.71 7.19 11.38
N LEU A 200 -5.83 8.51 11.28
CA LEU A 200 -6.57 9.19 10.22
C LEU A 200 -5.96 8.87 8.85
N TYR A 201 -4.64 8.71 8.76
CA TYR A 201 -3.97 8.25 7.54
C TYR A 201 -4.42 6.84 7.13
N ASP A 202 -4.35 5.85 8.03
CA ASP A 202 -4.71 4.47 7.70
C ASP A 202 -6.19 4.33 7.33
N HIS A 203 -7.06 5.04 8.04
CA HIS A 203 -8.49 5.09 7.72
C HIS A 203 -8.74 5.67 6.31
N THR A 204 -8.14 6.82 5.98
CA THR A 204 -8.34 7.43 4.65
C THR A 204 -7.65 6.65 3.54
N LYS A 205 -6.48 6.05 3.79
CA LYS A 205 -5.77 5.15 2.86
C LYS A 205 -6.61 3.91 2.54
N THR A 206 -7.16 3.24 3.55
CA THR A 206 -8.01 2.05 3.35
C THR A 206 -9.34 2.41 2.70
N THR A 207 -9.93 3.56 3.04
CA THR A 207 -11.10 4.11 2.34
C THR A 207 -10.81 4.32 0.85
N ALA A 208 -9.66 4.90 0.50
CA ALA A 208 -9.26 5.05 -0.90
C ALA A 208 -9.04 3.69 -1.59
N ALA A 209 -8.47 2.71 -0.90
CA ALA A 209 -8.29 1.35 -1.43
C ALA A 209 -9.63 0.68 -1.77
N PHE A 210 -10.61 0.74 -0.86
CA PHE A 210 -11.96 0.21 -1.09
C PHE A 210 -12.67 0.97 -2.22
N ALA A 211 -12.61 2.30 -2.22
CA ALA A 211 -13.30 3.12 -3.22
C ALA A 211 -12.77 2.86 -4.63
N LEU A 212 -11.45 2.76 -4.80
CA LEU A 212 -10.83 2.42 -6.08
C LEU A 212 -11.14 0.98 -6.51
N ALA A 213 -11.12 0.01 -5.59
CA ALA A 213 -11.50 -1.36 -5.92
C ALA A 213 -12.97 -1.46 -6.35
N LEU A 214 -13.89 -0.77 -5.66
CA LEU A 214 -15.30 -0.71 -6.06
C LEU A 214 -15.48 -0.01 -7.41
N TYR A 215 -14.78 1.10 -7.64
CA TYR A 215 -14.81 1.82 -8.92
C TYR A 215 -14.42 0.89 -10.07
N GLN A 216 -13.28 0.20 -9.94
CA GLN A 216 -12.82 -0.74 -10.96
C GLN A 216 -13.77 -1.92 -11.13
N TYR A 217 -14.31 -2.47 -10.03
CA TYR A 217 -15.31 -3.52 -10.08
C TYR A 217 -16.52 -3.13 -10.94
N PHE A 218 -17.17 -2.00 -10.63
CA PHE A 218 -18.37 -1.58 -11.36
C PHE A 218 -18.06 -1.16 -12.80
N ARG A 219 -16.90 -0.53 -13.03
CA ARG A 219 -16.47 -0.11 -14.36
C ARG A 219 -16.22 -1.30 -15.29
N GLU A 220 -15.51 -2.32 -14.82
CA GLU A 220 -15.21 -3.51 -15.61
C GLU A 220 -16.45 -4.39 -15.88
N GLN A 221 -17.43 -4.39 -14.97
CA GLN A 221 -18.72 -5.06 -15.17
C GLN A 221 -19.58 -4.36 -16.24
N ALA A 222 -19.40 -3.06 -16.44
CA ALA A 222 -20.17 -2.22 -17.36
C ALA A 222 -19.34 -1.74 -18.57
N GLN A 223 -18.50 -2.63 -19.12
CA GLN A 223 -17.74 -2.42 -20.36
C GLN A 223 -16.84 -1.16 -20.31
N ASP A 224 -16.06 -1.04 -19.24
CA ASP A 224 -15.12 0.05 -18.98
C ASP A 224 -15.74 1.45 -18.78
N ALA A 225 -17.03 1.50 -18.41
CA ALA A 225 -17.71 2.71 -17.96
C ALA A 225 -18.45 2.46 -16.63
N LEU A 226 -18.61 3.49 -15.79
CA LEU A 226 -19.48 3.35 -14.63
C LEU A 226 -20.94 3.14 -15.07
N PRO A 227 -21.69 2.21 -14.44
CA PRO A 227 -23.10 2.03 -14.74
C PRO A 227 -23.90 3.28 -14.36
N ARG A 228 -25.14 3.38 -14.85
CA ARG A 228 -26.05 4.49 -14.50
C ARG A 228 -26.29 4.58 -12.99
N SER A 229 -26.39 3.44 -12.32
CA SER A 229 -26.44 3.33 -10.86
C SER A 229 -25.64 2.11 -10.42
N ILE A 230 -24.84 2.26 -9.35
CA ILE A 230 -24.16 1.12 -8.71
C ILE A 230 -25.06 0.36 -7.72
N ILE A 231 -26.20 0.97 -7.32
CA ILE A 231 -27.23 0.34 -6.51
C ILE A 231 -28.51 0.21 -7.36
N PRO A 232 -29.00 -1.01 -7.65
CA PRO A 232 -30.17 -1.20 -8.51
C PRO A 232 -31.46 -0.62 -7.91
N ASP A 233 -31.58 -0.60 -6.58
CA ASP A 233 -32.74 -0.12 -5.83
C ASP A 233 -32.30 0.95 -4.81
N LEU A 234 -32.77 2.18 -4.99
CA LEU A 234 -32.41 3.34 -4.16
C LEU A 234 -33.01 3.30 -2.75
N ASP A 235 -33.90 2.34 -2.47
CA ASP A 235 -34.38 2.07 -1.11
C ASP A 235 -33.33 1.27 -0.30
N HIS A 236 -32.34 0.66 -0.97
CA HIS A 236 -31.17 0.07 -0.31
C HIS A 236 -30.08 1.13 -0.10
N THR A 237 -29.75 1.37 1.17
CA THR A 237 -28.73 2.33 1.58
C THR A 237 -27.31 1.76 1.59
N GLN A 238 -27.15 0.50 1.16
CA GLN A 238 -25.92 -0.29 1.30
C GLN A 238 -25.68 -1.15 0.07
N LEU A 239 -24.40 -1.42 -0.22
CA LEU A 239 -24.00 -2.47 -1.16
C LEU A 239 -24.45 -3.83 -0.62
N ASP A 240 -24.74 -4.77 -1.53
CA ASP A 240 -25.03 -6.16 -1.16
C ASP A 240 -23.86 -6.75 -0.34
N PRO A 241 -24.03 -7.04 0.96
CA PRO A 241 -22.94 -7.44 1.84
C PRO A 241 -22.39 -8.83 1.51
N GLU A 242 -23.14 -9.64 0.75
CA GLU A 242 -22.81 -11.01 0.36
C GLU A 242 -22.01 -11.06 -0.95
N LYS A 243 -22.07 -9.99 -1.75
CA LYS A 243 -21.45 -9.96 -3.06
C LYS A 243 -19.92 -9.81 -2.93
N PRO A 244 -19.12 -10.68 -3.57
CA PRO A 244 -17.67 -10.65 -3.46
C PRO A 244 -17.10 -9.55 -4.38
N TYR A 245 -17.13 -8.31 -3.94
CA TYR A 245 -16.59 -7.17 -4.70
C TYR A 245 -15.06 -7.14 -4.72
N PHE A 246 -14.41 -7.74 -3.72
CA PHE A 246 -13.00 -7.54 -3.44
C PHE A 246 -12.19 -8.82 -3.56
N ARG A 247 -10.89 -8.64 -3.75
CA ARG A 247 -9.90 -9.71 -3.77
C ARG A 247 -8.68 -9.26 -2.99
N LEU A 248 -8.23 -10.12 -2.07
CA LEU A 248 -6.96 -9.95 -1.36
C LEU A 248 -5.89 -10.75 -2.10
N VAL A 249 -4.93 -10.05 -2.68
CA VAL A 249 -3.78 -10.63 -3.40
C VAL A 249 -2.63 -10.78 -2.42
N GLY A 250 -2.01 -11.96 -2.40
CA GLY A 250 -0.80 -12.24 -1.62
C GLY A 250 0.36 -12.61 -2.55
N GLY A 251 1.48 -11.92 -2.39
CA GLY A 251 2.75 -12.18 -3.09
C GLY A 251 3.87 -12.52 -2.12
N ASP A 252 4.71 -13.49 -2.49
CA ASP A 252 5.77 -14.02 -1.64
C ASP A 252 6.94 -14.55 -2.47
N PHE A 253 8.10 -13.91 -2.34
CA PHE A 253 9.35 -14.38 -2.92
C PHE A 253 9.96 -15.49 -2.06
N SER A 254 9.90 -16.71 -2.58
CA SER A 254 10.56 -17.86 -1.99
C SER A 254 12.06 -17.89 -2.32
N GLY A 255 12.88 -18.29 -1.35
CA GLY A 255 14.34 -18.41 -1.52
C GLY A 255 15.14 -17.16 -1.18
N VAL A 256 14.51 -16.12 -0.62
CA VAL A 256 15.12 -14.85 -0.19
C VAL A 256 16.39 -15.05 0.64
N GLN A 257 16.34 -15.83 1.72
CA GLN A 257 17.51 -16.06 2.58
C GLN A 257 18.68 -16.68 1.80
N ARG A 258 18.41 -17.73 1.01
CA ARG A 258 19.46 -18.38 0.19
C ARG A 258 20.01 -17.40 -0.84
N PHE A 259 19.16 -16.60 -1.49
CA PHE A 259 19.59 -15.59 -2.44
C PHE A 259 20.50 -14.53 -1.81
N ILE A 260 20.12 -13.98 -0.65
CA ILE A 260 20.89 -12.93 0.03
C ILE A 260 22.23 -13.47 0.53
N TYR A 261 22.25 -14.62 1.21
CA TYR A 261 23.41 -15.09 1.96
C TYR A 261 24.34 -16.05 1.20
N THR A 262 24.01 -16.50 -0.02
CA THR A 262 24.94 -17.30 -0.85
C THR A 262 26.03 -16.40 -1.45
N LEU A 263 27.06 -16.05 -0.67
CA LEU A 263 28.12 -15.10 -1.04
C LEU A 263 29.51 -15.75 -1.01
N SER A 264 30.42 -15.27 -1.87
CA SER A 264 31.86 -15.56 -1.75
C SER A 264 32.49 -14.67 -0.67
N ALA A 265 33.54 -15.17 0.02
CA ALA A 265 34.17 -14.45 1.15
C ALA A 265 34.75 -13.07 0.81
N ARG A 266 35.25 -12.85 -0.42
CA ARG A 266 35.79 -11.53 -0.85
C ARG A 266 34.66 -10.62 -1.33
N GLY A 267 34.55 -9.42 -0.75
CA GLY A 267 33.56 -8.40 -1.17
C GLY A 267 32.12 -8.64 -0.70
N ALA A 268 31.91 -9.54 0.26
CA ALA A 268 30.60 -10.02 0.69
C ALA A 268 29.64 -8.91 1.15
N LEU A 269 30.12 -7.89 1.88
CA LEU A 269 29.24 -6.85 2.44
C LEU A 269 28.56 -5.99 1.36
N LYS A 270 29.29 -5.64 0.28
CA LYS A 270 28.71 -4.90 -0.86
C LYS A 270 27.66 -5.75 -1.57
N GLY A 271 27.99 -7.01 -1.85
CA GLY A 271 27.05 -7.96 -2.47
C GLY A 271 25.80 -8.21 -1.60
N LEU A 272 25.96 -8.30 -0.28
CA LEU A 272 24.85 -8.45 0.67
C LEU A 272 23.89 -7.27 0.60
N ARG A 273 24.42 -6.04 0.68
CA ARG A 273 23.62 -4.82 0.61
C ARG A 273 22.87 -4.71 -0.72
N GLY A 274 23.58 -4.92 -1.83
CA GLY A 274 22.99 -4.87 -3.16
C GLY A 274 21.87 -5.90 -3.35
N ARG A 275 22.06 -7.13 -2.87
CA ARG A 275 21.03 -8.19 -2.94
C ARG A 275 19.82 -7.92 -2.06
N SER A 276 20.03 -7.47 -0.82
CA SER A 276 18.94 -7.13 0.09
C SER A 276 18.09 -6.00 -0.49
N PHE A 277 18.74 -4.94 -0.96
CA PHE A 277 18.05 -3.79 -1.53
C PHE A 277 17.34 -4.15 -2.84
N PHE A 278 17.97 -4.95 -3.69
CA PHE A 278 17.37 -5.45 -4.93
C PHE A 278 16.08 -6.24 -4.69
N LEU A 279 16.04 -7.11 -3.68
CA LEU A 279 14.82 -7.86 -3.38
C LEU A 279 13.69 -6.97 -2.89
N GLU A 280 14.01 -5.95 -2.09
CA GLU A 280 13.02 -4.96 -1.66
C GLU A 280 12.49 -4.19 -2.88
N LEU A 281 13.38 -3.69 -3.74
CA LEU A 281 13.01 -2.98 -4.96
C LEU A 281 12.19 -3.85 -5.92
N LEU A 282 12.53 -5.13 -6.08
CA LEU A 282 11.76 -6.06 -6.90
C LEU A 282 10.37 -6.32 -6.32
N THR A 283 10.26 -6.40 -5.00
CA THR A 283 8.98 -6.58 -4.29
C THR A 283 8.06 -5.38 -4.54
N GLU A 284 8.59 -4.18 -4.32
CA GLU A 284 7.91 -2.91 -4.58
C GLU A 284 7.51 -2.76 -6.05
N HIS A 285 8.42 -3.09 -6.97
CA HIS A 285 8.19 -3.00 -8.40
C HIS A 285 7.09 -3.94 -8.90
N VAL A 286 7.07 -5.20 -8.46
CA VAL A 286 6.01 -6.15 -8.83
C VAL A 286 4.66 -5.70 -8.27
N ALA A 287 4.63 -5.19 -7.04
CA ALA A 287 3.41 -4.62 -6.46
C ALA A 287 2.90 -3.43 -7.29
N ASP A 288 3.78 -2.51 -7.69
CA ASP A 288 3.44 -1.35 -8.52
C ASP A 288 2.89 -1.73 -9.90
N GLU A 289 3.55 -2.65 -10.59
CA GLU A 289 3.12 -3.08 -11.92
C GLU A 289 1.75 -3.79 -11.86
N LEU A 290 1.48 -4.54 -10.78
CA LEU A 290 0.14 -5.07 -10.52
C LEU A 290 -0.88 -3.94 -10.34
N LEU A 291 -0.59 -2.93 -9.53
CA LEU A 291 -1.50 -1.79 -9.34
C LEU A 291 -1.76 -1.03 -10.65
N VAL A 292 -0.72 -0.78 -11.44
CA VAL A 292 -0.84 -0.12 -12.75
C VAL A 292 -1.76 -0.94 -13.66
N GLY A 293 -1.54 -2.26 -13.76
CA GLY A 293 -2.35 -3.14 -14.59
C GLY A 293 -3.80 -3.27 -14.10
N LEU A 294 -4.03 -3.25 -12.78
CA LEU A 294 -5.35 -3.27 -12.16
C LEU A 294 -6.04 -1.90 -12.21
N GLY A 295 -5.33 -0.85 -12.65
CA GLY A 295 -5.80 0.53 -12.60
C GLY A 295 -6.10 0.98 -11.18
N LEU A 296 -5.22 0.68 -10.24
CA LEU A 296 -5.30 1.07 -8.83
C LEU A 296 -4.17 2.04 -8.46
N SER A 297 -4.19 2.56 -7.23
CA SER A 297 -3.16 3.44 -6.70
C SER A 297 -2.38 2.77 -5.57
N ARG A 298 -1.29 3.39 -5.13
CA ARG A 298 -0.50 2.91 -3.99
C ARG A 298 -1.28 2.75 -2.69
N THR A 299 -2.43 3.42 -2.54
CA THR A 299 -3.33 3.23 -1.40
C THR A 299 -3.81 1.78 -1.28
N ASN A 300 -3.86 1.02 -2.38
CA ASN A 300 -4.28 -0.38 -2.42
C ASN A 300 -3.19 -1.37 -1.95
N VAL A 301 -1.97 -0.91 -1.66
CA VAL A 301 -0.97 -1.73 -0.94
C VAL A 301 -1.30 -1.73 0.54
N ILE A 302 -1.69 -2.89 1.08
CA ILE A 302 -1.92 -3.06 2.51
C ILE A 302 -0.58 -3.19 3.24
N PHE A 303 0.31 -4.01 2.69
CA PHE A 303 1.66 -4.24 3.21
C PHE A 303 2.59 -4.61 2.07
N ALA A 304 3.83 -4.13 2.12
CA ALA A 304 4.94 -4.59 1.29
C ALA A 304 6.22 -4.54 2.14
N GLY A 305 6.98 -5.63 2.15
CA GLY A 305 8.23 -5.71 2.89
C GLY A 305 8.77 -7.13 3.01
N GLY A 306 10.09 -7.26 3.06
CA GLY A 306 10.76 -8.54 3.35
C GLY A 306 10.52 -9.63 2.31
N GLY A 307 10.21 -9.26 1.06
CA GLY A 307 9.86 -10.20 0.00
C GLY A 307 8.39 -10.62 -0.02
N HIS A 308 7.53 -10.00 0.79
CA HIS A 308 6.10 -10.24 0.81
C HIS A 308 5.34 -8.96 0.47
N PHE A 309 4.18 -9.10 -0.17
CA PHE A 309 3.26 -8.00 -0.35
C PHE A 309 1.80 -8.46 -0.35
N TYR A 310 0.90 -7.58 0.07
CA TYR A 310 -0.53 -7.80 0.08
C TYR A 310 -1.25 -6.60 -0.52
N LEU A 311 -2.10 -6.86 -1.51
CA LEU A 311 -2.87 -5.83 -2.23
C LEU A 311 -4.36 -6.11 -2.11
N LEU A 312 -5.15 -5.07 -1.94
CA LEU A 312 -6.61 -5.14 -2.06
C LEU A 312 -7.03 -4.64 -3.45
N CYS A 313 -7.72 -5.47 -4.22
CA CYS A 313 -8.20 -5.11 -5.55
C CYS A 313 -9.67 -5.51 -5.80
N GLN A 314 -10.18 -5.14 -6.97
CA GLN A 314 -11.48 -5.55 -7.49
C GLN A 314 -11.51 -7.05 -7.79
N ASN A 315 -12.63 -7.71 -7.48
CA ASN A 315 -12.84 -9.09 -7.88
C ASN A 315 -13.53 -9.17 -9.24
N THR A 316 -12.73 -9.25 -10.30
CA THR A 316 -13.22 -9.38 -11.68
C THR A 316 -12.42 -10.45 -12.43
N PRO A 317 -12.99 -11.04 -13.50
CA PRO A 317 -12.24 -11.96 -14.36
C PRO A 317 -10.97 -11.33 -14.94
N GLN A 318 -11.00 -10.04 -15.24
CA GLN A 318 -9.86 -9.27 -15.76
C GLN A 318 -8.74 -9.17 -14.71
N ALA A 319 -9.08 -8.82 -13.46
CA ALA A 319 -8.11 -8.75 -12.37
C ALA A 319 -7.47 -10.12 -12.09
N GLU A 320 -8.27 -11.18 -12.03
CA GLU A 320 -7.78 -12.55 -11.84
C GLU A 320 -6.83 -12.99 -12.97
N SER A 321 -7.21 -12.74 -14.23
CA SER A 321 -6.37 -13.04 -15.39
C SER A 321 -5.04 -12.29 -15.34
N LEU A 322 -5.06 -11.00 -14.97
CA LEU A 322 -3.86 -10.19 -14.84
C LEU A 322 -2.91 -10.73 -13.75
N ILE A 323 -3.43 -11.05 -12.56
CA ILE A 323 -2.64 -11.65 -11.47
C ILE A 323 -1.97 -12.94 -11.97
N HIS A 324 -2.73 -13.79 -12.65
CA HIS A 324 -2.24 -15.07 -13.14
C HIS A 324 -1.16 -14.92 -14.22
N ARG A 325 -1.32 -13.94 -15.11
CA ARG A 325 -0.34 -13.60 -16.16
C ARG A 325 0.94 -13.00 -15.56
N THR A 326 0.80 -12.06 -14.62
CA THR A 326 1.93 -11.44 -13.90
C THR A 326 2.80 -12.50 -13.24
N LYS A 327 2.20 -13.47 -12.53
CA LYS A 327 2.93 -14.60 -11.95
C LYS A 327 3.80 -15.34 -12.97
N GLY A 328 3.24 -15.62 -14.15
CA GLY A 328 3.94 -16.35 -15.22
C GLY A 328 5.09 -15.54 -15.83
N VAL A 329 4.88 -14.24 -16.07
CA VAL A 329 5.90 -13.33 -16.60
C VAL A 329 7.06 -13.18 -15.61
N VAL A 330 6.76 -12.89 -14.34
CA VAL A 330 7.78 -12.70 -13.31
C VAL A 330 8.57 -13.99 -13.07
N ASN A 331 7.90 -15.15 -12.94
CA ASN A 331 8.62 -16.41 -12.68
C ASN A 331 9.48 -16.87 -13.84
N ARG A 332 9.05 -16.64 -15.09
CA ARG A 332 9.90 -16.89 -16.25
C ARG A 332 11.19 -16.08 -16.20
N TRP A 333 11.06 -14.79 -15.91
CA TRP A 333 12.21 -13.89 -15.77
C TRP A 333 13.10 -14.26 -14.58
N LEU A 334 12.53 -14.54 -13.41
CA LEU A 334 13.29 -15.00 -12.24
C LEU A 334 14.10 -16.25 -12.56
N ARG A 335 13.53 -17.18 -13.33
CA ARG A 335 14.21 -18.40 -13.75
C ARG A 335 15.36 -18.12 -14.70
N GLU A 336 15.19 -17.25 -15.67
CA GLU A 336 16.27 -16.82 -16.58
C GLU A 336 17.42 -16.13 -15.81
N GLN A 337 17.08 -15.24 -14.87
CA GLN A 337 18.07 -14.43 -14.14
C GLN A 337 18.72 -15.14 -12.97
N PHE A 338 18.02 -16.07 -12.31
CA PHE A 338 18.43 -16.66 -11.03
C PHE A 338 18.28 -18.19 -10.97
N GLY A 339 17.91 -18.85 -12.07
CA GLY A 339 17.62 -20.28 -12.05
C GLY A 339 16.48 -20.60 -11.07
N LEU A 340 16.63 -21.66 -10.27
CA LEU A 340 15.58 -22.12 -9.35
C LEU A 340 15.66 -21.49 -7.95
N ARG A 341 16.45 -20.44 -7.77
CA ARG A 341 16.80 -19.88 -6.45
C ARG A 341 15.77 -18.92 -5.91
N LEU A 342 15.09 -18.22 -6.81
CA LEU A 342 14.00 -17.30 -6.50
C LEU A 342 12.75 -17.76 -7.24
N TYR A 343 11.62 -17.60 -6.59
CA TYR A 343 10.32 -17.88 -7.16
C TYR A 343 9.28 -16.98 -6.51
N LEU A 344 8.46 -16.30 -7.32
CA LEU A 344 7.32 -15.55 -6.84
C LEU A 344 6.11 -16.48 -6.73
N THR A 345 5.69 -16.74 -5.50
CA THR A 345 4.35 -17.25 -5.23
C THR A 345 3.41 -16.06 -5.27
N LEU A 346 2.42 -16.11 -6.15
CA LEU A 346 1.39 -15.08 -6.27
C LEU A 346 0.04 -15.79 -6.35
N THR A 347 -0.87 -15.40 -5.47
CA THR A 347 -2.24 -15.92 -5.40
C THR A 347 -3.19 -14.87 -4.87
N SER A 348 -4.47 -15.19 -4.80
CA SER A 348 -5.48 -14.29 -4.27
C SER A 348 -6.74 -15.02 -3.81
N VAL A 349 -7.48 -14.41 -2.90
CA VAL A 349 -8.77 -14.91 -2.40
C VAL A 349 -9.83 -13.82 -2.51
N THR A 350 -11.08 -14.22 -2.77
CA THR A 350 -12.21 -13.28 -2.86
C THR A 350 -12.73 -12.90 -1.48
N ALA A 351 -13.24 -11.68 -1.34
CA ALA A 351 -13.90 -11.20 -0.13
C ALA A 351 -15.13 -10.35 -0.49
N ALA A 352 -16.22 -10.56 0.23
CA ALA A 352 -17.39 -9.70 0.26
C ALA A 352 -17.26 -8.64 1.36
N ALA A 353 -18.17 -7.66 1.36
CA ALA A 353 -18.18 -6.61 2.38
C ALA A 353 -18.33 -7.17 3.80
N ARG A 354 -19.15 -8.23 3.99
CA ARG A 354 -19.31 -8.91 5.28
C ARG A 354 -18.03 -9.58 5.80
N ASP A 355 -17.10 -9.94 4.91
CA ASP A 355 -15.87 -10.64 5.26
C ASP A 355 -14.80 -9.68 5.75
N LEU A 356 -15.00 -8.37 5.58
CA LEU A 356 -14.03 -7.31 5.85
C LEU A 356 -14.37 -6.53 7.13
N THR A 357 -15.00 -7.19 8.09
CA THR A 357 -15.29 -6.62 9.42
C THR A 357 -14.22 -7.08 10.43
N THR A 358 -14.09 -6.42 11.58
CA THR A 358 -13.15 -6.83 12.65
C THR A 358 -13.30 -8.29 13.07
N LYS A 359 -14.51 -8.85 12.97
CA LYS A 359 -14.78 -10.24 13.37
C LYS A 359 -14.38 -11.28 12.32
N THR A 360 -14.36 -10.89 11.05
CA THR A 360 -14.27 -11.82 9.91
C THR A 360 -13.01 -11.64 9.07
N VAL A 361 -12.38 -10.47 9.10
CA VAL A 361 -11.21 -10.15 8.26
C VAL A 361 -10.03 -11.10 8.49
N SER A 362 -9.86 -11.61 9.71
CA SER A 362 -8.83 -12.61 10.04
C SER A 362 -8.97 -13.90 9.23
N GLN A 363 -10.20 -14.30 8.88
CA GLN A 363 -10.47 -15.48 8.05
C GLN A 363 -9.98 -15.25 6.61
N VAL A 364 -10.16 -14.05 6.07
CA VAL A 364 -9.64 -13.69 4.73
C VAL A 364 -8.10 -13.77 4.72
N TRP A 365 -7.44 -13.27 5.77
CA TRP A 365 -5.99 -13.39 5.96
C TRP A 365 -5.52 -14.84 6.08
N GLN A 366 -6.26 -15.68 6.82
CA GLN A 366 -5.97 -17.11 6.92
C GLN A 366 -6.08 -17.80 5.56
N LEU A 367 -7.15 -17.54 4.80
CA LEU A 367 -7.38 -18.14 3.48
C LEU A 367 -6.27 -17.77 2.48
N VAL A 368 -5.85 -16.49 2.43
CA VAL A 368 -4.74 -16.10 1.54
C VAL A 368 -3.42 -16.75 1.98
N GLY A 369 -3.18 -16.90 3.28
CA GLY A 369 -2.00 -17.57 3.81
C GLY A 369 -1.95 -19.07 3.49
N GLU A 370 -3.09 -19.76 3.62
CA GLU A 370 -3.24 -21.16 3.22
C GLU A 370 -3.01 -21.36 1.73
N GLU A 371 -3.57 -20.47 0.90
CA GLU A 371 -3.43 -20.55 -0.55
C GLU A 371 -1.98 -20.26 -1.00
N LEU A 372 -1.30 -19.30 -0.36
CA LEU A 372 0.14 -19.08 -0.52
C LEU A 372 0.94 -20.33 -0.14
N GLY A 373 0.58 -20.98 0.97
CA GLY A 373 1.22 -22.22 1.43
C GLY A 373 1.09 -23.37 0.42
N LYS A 374 -0.11 -23.57 -0.13
CA LYS A 374 -0.35 -24.58 -1.18
C LYS A 374 0.46 -24.29 -2.43
N GLU A 375 0.41 -23.06 -2.94
CA GLU A 375 1.12 -22.68 -4.17
C GLU A 375 2.64 -22.75 -4.03
N LYS A 376 3.19 -22.47 -2.84
CA LYS A 376 4.62 -22.70 -2.53
C LYS A 376 5.03 -24.17 -2.62
N GLY A 377 4.12 -25.10 -2.30
CA GLY A 377 4.34 -26.54 -2.46
C GLY A 377 4.34 -26.99 -3.92
N LEU A 378 3.75 -26.20 -4.83
CA LEU A 378 3.58 -26.52 -6.25
C LEU A 378 4.50 -25.69 -7.16
N ARG A 379 5.62 -25.18 -6.64
CA ARG A 379 6.62 -24.40 -7.40
C ARG A 379 7.03 -25.13 -8.68
N PHE A 380 7.08 -24.38 -9.77
CA PHE A 380 7.46 -24.88 -11.10
C PHE A 380 6.59 -26.03 -11.64
N ARG A 381 5.42 -26.33 -11.06
CA ARG A 381 4.56 -27.45 -11.49
C ARG A 381 4.24 -27.43 -12.99
N ARG A 382 4.05 -26.23 -13.57
CA ARG A 382 3.73 -26.04 -15.00
C ARG A 382 4.97 -26.11 -15.91
N GLU A 383 6.17 -26.13 -15.33
CA GLU A 383 7.46 -26.04 -16.02
C GLU A 383 8.36 -27.25 -15.68
N LEU A 384 7.84 -28.28 -15.00
CA LEU A 384 8.64 -29.42 -14.52
C LEU A 384 9.46 -30.08 -15.63
N LYS A 385 8.90 -30.19 -16.84
CA LYS A 385 9.63 -30.77 -17.99
C LYS A 385 10.89 -29.98 -18.35
N GLU A 386 10.83 -28.64 -18.28
CA GLU A 386 11.97 -27.77 -18.57
C GLU A 386 12.97 -27.73 -17.40
N VAL A 387 12.44 -27.72 -16.18
CA VAL A 387 13.23 -27.66 -14.93
C VAL A 387 13.99 -28.97 -14.67
N MET A 388 13.37 -30.11 -14.99
CA MET A 388 13.97 -31.44 -14.82
C MET A 388 14.67 -31.95 -16.10
N ALA A 389 14.72 -31.16 -17.17
CA ALA A 389 15.43 -31.55 -18.38
C ALA A 389 16.92 -31.74 -18.05
N PRO A 390 17.54 -32.87 -18.47
CA PRO A 390 18.97 -33.06 -18.29
C PRO A 390 19.73 -31.97 -19.05
N ARG A 391 20.79 -31.45 -18.43
CA ARG A 391 21.69 -30.45 -19.02
C ARG A 391 23.12 -30.91 -18.81
N GLU A 392 23.96 -30.67 -19.81
CA GLU A 392 25.40 -30.83 -19.67
C GLU A 392 25.92 -29.79 -18.66
N PRO A 393 26.67 -30.19 -17.62
CA PRO A 393 27.23 -29.23 -16.68
C PRO A 393 28.26 -28.36 -17.40
N LEU A 394 28.09 -27.04 -17.34
CA LEU A 394 29.14 -26.13 -17.80
C LEU A 394 30.30 -26.20 -16.81
N ARG A 395 31.53 -26.34 -17.32
CA ARG A 395 32.72 -26.54 -16.48
C ARG A 395 33.02 -25.32 -15.60
N ASP A 396 32.68 -24.12 -16.08
CA ASP A 396 32.92 -22.86 -15.41
C ASP A 396 31.61 -22.16 -15.08
N GLY A 397 31.44 -21.81 -13.81
CA GLY A 397 30.25 -21.13 -13.30
C GLY A 397 30.58 -19.83 -12.56
N CYS A 398 29.55 -19.06 -12.24
CA CYS A 398 29.67 -17.90 -11.37
C CYS A 398 30.04 -18.36 -9.95
N THR A 399 31.21 -17.97 -9.44
CA THR A 399 31.70 -18.35 -8.11
C THR A 399 31.02 -17.57 -6.98
N VAL A 400 30.25 -16.53 -7.31
CA VAL A 400 29.57 -15.65 -6.33
C VAL A 400 28.17 -16.16 -6.01
N CYS A 401 27.36 -16.44 -7.02
CA CYS A 401 26.07 -17.08 -6.78
C CYS A 401 26.18 -18.60 -6.83
N LEU A 402 27.15 -19.23 -7.50
CA LEU A 402 27.22 -20.69 -7.75
C LEU A 402 26.25 -21.15 -8.86
N ARG A 403 26.04 -20.31 -9.87
CA ARG A 403 25.30 -20.71 -11.09
C ARG A 403 26.27 -21.30 -12.10
N ASP A 404 25.89 -22.42 -12.69
CA ASP A 404 26.62 -23.24 -13.65
C ASP A 404 25.86 -23.41 -14.98
N ASP A 405 24.83 -22.58 -15.19
CA ASP A 405 23.94 -22.57 -16.36
C ASP A 405 24.25 -21.43 -17.35
N LEU A 406 25.36 -20.73 -17.16
CA LEU A 406 25.77 -19.59 -17.98
C LEU A 406 27.01 -19.88 -18.82
N PRO A 407 27.04 -19.43 -20.08
CA PRO A 407 28.21 -19.58 -20.93
C PRO A 407 29.36 -18.68 -20.45
N GLU A 408 30.58 -19.02 -20.83
CA GLU A 408 31.80 -18.38 -20.33
C GLU A 408 31.85 -16.88 -20.65
N GLU A 409 31.28 -16.45 -21.78
CA GLU A 409 31.26 -15.05 -22.23
C GLU A 409 30.39 -14.15 -21.33
N GLU A 410 29.46 -14.73 -20.55
CA GLU A 410 28.62 -14.01 -19.60
C GLU A 410 29.27 -13.85 -18.21
N LEU A 411 30.39 -14.55 -18.00
CA LEU A 411 31.19 -14.48 -16.78
C LEU A 411 32.30 -13.44 -16.92
N GLY A 412 32.53 -12.67 -15.87
CA GLY A 412 33.65 -11.73 -15.80
C GLY A 412 34.10 -11.48 -14.37
N PRO A 413 35.17 -10.71 -14.15
CA PRO A 413 35.62 -10.36 -12.80
C PRO A 413 34.51 -9.62 -12.04
N LEU A 414 34.22 -10.02 -10.79
CA LEU A 414 33.23 -9.36 -9.93
C LEU A 414 33.50 -7.87 -9.78
N ARG A 415 34.78 -7.50 -9.67
CA ARG A 415 35.22 -6.12 -9.63
C ARG A 415 35.86 -5.76 -10.96
N LYS A 416 35.30 -4.74 -11.62
CA LYS A 416 35.81 -4.23 -12.89
C LYS A 416 37.28 -3.80 -12.74
N GLY A 417 38.15 -4.34 -13.60
CA GLY A 417 39.59 -4.05 -13.60
C GLY A 417 40.43 -4.87 -12.62
N ASP A 418 39.85 -5.86 -11.92
CA ASP A 418 40.55 -6.72 -10.97
C ASP A 418 40.44 -8.18 -11.42
N ALA A 419 41.45 -8.67 -12.16
CA ALA A 419 41.46 -10.02 -12.73
C ALA A 419 41.52 -11.12 -11.67
N ASP A 420 41.99 -10.81 -10.46
CA ASP A 420 42.05 -11.73 -9.31
C ASP A 420 40.71 -11.77 -8.54
N SER A 421 39.72 -10.97 -8.95
CA SER A 421 38.39 -10.99 -8.34
C SER A 421 37.59 -12.22 -8.77
N PRO A 422 36.64 -12.69 -7.93
CA PRO A 422 35.84 -13.88 -8.24
C PRO A 422 35.14 -13.77 -9.60
N ARG A 423 35.10 -14.85 -10.38
CA ARG A 423 34.32 -14.90 -11.63
C ARG A 423 32.83 -14.82 -11.31
N ALA A 424 32.16 -13.82 -11.84
CA ALA A 424 30.79 -13.50 -11.53
C ALA A 424 29.93 -13.34 -12.78
N CYS A 425 28.68 -13.80 -12.70
CA CYS A 425 27.68 -13.48 -13.70
C CYS A 425 27.38 -11.98 -13.71
N ARG A 426 26.82 -11.49 -14.82
CA ARG A 426 26.44 -10.08 -14.99
C ARG A 426 25.59 -9.55 -13.84
N PHE A 427 24.57 -10.30 -13.38
CA PHE A 427 23.71 -9.84 -12.30
C PHE A 427 24.46 -9.68 -10.95
N CYS A 428 25.39 -10.59 -10.64
CA CYS A 428 26.21 -10.46 -9.43
C CYS A 428 27.14 -9.23 -9.49
N ARG A 429 27.64 -8.89 -10.68
CA ARG A 429 28.43 -7.66 -10.91
C ARG A 429 27.58 -6.41 -10.67
N VAL A 430 26.39 -6.34 -11.27
CA VAL A 430 25.44 -5.23 -11.09
C VAL A 430 25.09 -5.05 -9.62
N LEU A 431 24.74 -6.12 -8.90
CA LEU A 431 24.38 -6.02 -7.48
C LEU A 431 25.57 -5.62 -6.61
N TYR A 432 26.79 -6.02 -6.98
CA TYR A 432 27.99 -5.60 -6.26
C TYR A 432 28.26 -4.10 -6.43
N GLU A 433 28.18 -3.59 -7.66
CA GLU A 433 28.30 -2.16 -7.98
C GLU A 433 27.21 -1.36 -7.26
N PHE A 434 25.97 -1.83 -7.33
CA PHE A 434 24.84 -1.17 -6.69
C PHE A 434 24.99 -1.11 -5.16
N GLY A 435 25.46 -2.20 -4.54
CA GLY A 435 25.75 -2.22 -3.10
C GLY A 435 26.89 -1.28 -2.69
N ASP A 436 27.83 -1.00 -3.59
CA ASP A 436 28.90 -0.03 -3.39
C ASP A 436 28.38 1.41 -3.48
N GLU A 437 27.53 1.71 -4.47
CA GLU A 437 26.88 3.00 -4.63
C GLU A 437 25.99 3.34 -3.43
N LEU A 438 25.20 2.38 -2.96
CA LEU A 438 24.39 2.48 -1.72
C LEU A 438 25.21 2.82 -0.47
N ALA A 439 26.53 2.66 -0.48
CA ALA A 439 27.40 3.02 0.63
C ALA A 439 27.73 4.52 0.71
N ARG A 440 27.70 5.22 -0.43
CA ARG A 440 28.49 6.43 -0.63
C ARG A 440 27.74 7.72 -0.28
N GLU A 441 26.42 7.82 -0.44
CA GLU A 441 25.61 9.01 -0.10
C GLU A 441 24.13 8.68 0.25
N LYS A 442 23.34 9.70 0.64
CA LYS A 442 21.86 9.62 0.68
C LYS A 442 21.35 9.44 -0.75
N ASN A 443 21.29 8.20 -1.20
CA ASN A 443 20.83 7.87 -2.54
C ASN A 443 19.30 7.95 -2.63
N TYR A 444 18.81 8.67 -3.62
CA TYR A 444 17.39 8.69 -3.98
C TYR A 444 17.19 7.83 -5.23
N LEU A 445 16.25 6.89 -5.19
CA LEU A 445 15.78 6.24 -6.40
C LEU A 445 14.83 7.18 -7.13
N VAL A 446 15.17 7.54 -8.36
CA VAL A 446 14.27 8.28 -9.25
C VAL A 446 13.68 7.27 -10.23
N ALA A 447 12.39 6.97 -10.07
CA ALA A 447 11.65 6.18 -11.05
C ALA A 447 11.13 7.11 -12.16
N GLU A 448 11.67 6.98 -13.37
CA GLU A 448 11.18 7.74 -14.53
C GLU A 448 10.09 6.98 -15.27
N LYS A 449 9.03 7.71 -15.65
CA LYS A 449 7.94 7.14 -16.43
C LYS A 449 8.34 7.15 -17.90
N VAL A 450 8.68 5.99 -18.42
CA VAL A 450 9.05 5.81 -19.83
C VAL A 450 7.84 6.12 -20.73
N ALA A 451 8.06 6.94 -21.75
CA ALA A 451 7.09 7.16 -22.82
C ALA A 451 6.81 5.84 -23.56
N ASN A 452 5.53 5.48 -23.73
CA ASN A 452 5.03 4.22 -24.33
C ASN A 452 5.03 2.99 -23.39
N PRO A 453 4.06 2.87 -22.46
CA PRO A 453 3.77 1.58 -21.84
C PRO A 453 3.49 0.54 -22.93
N PRO A 454 4.03 -0.69 -22.83
CA PRO A 454 3.73 -1.73 -23.81
C PRO A 454 2.21 -1.91 -23.87
N SER A 455 1.65 -1.69 -25.06
CA SER A 455 0.25 -2.01 -25.34
C SER A 455 0.03 -3.46 -24.96
N GLN A 456 -0.89 -3.74 -24.04
CA GLN A 456 -1.23 -5.07 -23.47
C GLN A 456 -0.56 -5.46 -22.14
N GLY A 457 -0.36 -4.53 -21.20
CA GLY A 457 -0.19 -4.88 -19.77
C GLY A 457 0.95 -5.86 -19.46
N VAL A 458 2.03 -5.82 -20.24
CA VAL A 458 3.22 -6.62 -19.96
C VAL A 458 3.95 -5.92 -18.83
N LEU A 459 4.05 -6.61 -17.69
CA LEU A 459 4.83 -6.19 -16.55
C LEU A 459 6.27 -5.93 -17.01
N ARG A 460 6.75 -4.69 -16.83
CA ARG A 460 8.14 -4.36 -17.13
C ARG A 460 9.02 -5.03 -16.08
N LEU A 461 10.12 -5.65 -16.45
CA LEU A 461 11.01 -6.35 -15.51
C LEU A 461 12.40 -5.72 -15.53
N PRO A 462 13.16 -5.78 -14.42
CA PRO A 462 14.50 -5.21 -14.38
C PRO A 462 15.41 -5.77 -15.48
N THR A 463 16.24 -4.92 -16.08
CA THR A 463 17.22 -5.34 -17.08
C THR A 463 18.62 -5.47 -16.46
N GLN A 464 19.51 -6.18 -17.16
CA GLN A 464 20.89 -6.40 -16.72
C GLN A 464 21.84 -5.20 -16.99
N GLU A 465 21.33 -4.09 -17.54
CA GLU A 465 22.12 -2.87 -17.83
C GLU A 465 22.25 -1.93 -16.63
N GLY A 466 21.73 -2.32 -15.46
CA GLY A 466 21.66 -1.42 -14.30
C GLY A 466 20.58 -0.34 -14.45
N SER A 467 19.92 -0.26 -15.60
CA SER A 467 18.64 0.40 -15.78
C SER A 467 17.56 -0.45 -15.11
N PHE A 468 17.40 -0.24 -13.81
CA PHE A 468 16.09 -0.35 -13.19
C PHE A 468 15.22 0.66 -13.93
N LEU A 469 14.32 0.19 -14.80
CA LEU A 469 13.49 1.01 -15.69
C LEU A 469 14.25 1.53 -16.91
N THR A 470 13.95 0.93 -18.06
CA THR A 470 13.85 1.68 -19.33
C THR A 470 12.48 1.47 -19.92
#